data_AF-A0A819E1J0-F1
#
_entry.id   AF-A0A819E1J0-F1
#
_cell.length_a   1.000
_cell.length_b   1.000
_cell.length_c   1.000
_cell.angle_alpha   90.00
_cell.angle_beta   90.00
_cell.angle_gamma   90.00
#
_symmetry.space_group_name_H-M   'P 1'
#
loop_
_entity.id
_entity.type
_entity.pdbx_description
1 polymer ?
#
loop_
_entity_poly.entity_id
_entity_poly.type
_entity_poly.pdbx_seq_one_letter_code
_entity_poly.pdbx_strand_id
1 'polypeptide(L)'
;VVSGIDDIKNGKIPFSRIGILVGSAMEDYYLQEVSSGSRNFYSLTSITEAYDKLLSGVIDASIMDVGPVEYATTHTYCNLTLVGADFDASAFGIVYQKGWIYAKELDVNLLSLREQGVLDTLRTKWFEGGDCSQTDDSGTAMTVESLAGLFLTFGVISILSLLLFVWLKRSVIKDYFKSRKRRRTLVITQNTMKEEHPQETVAEQFVHLFMEKSLTEWLELFQKSNKLPYGPINDMKGPSVSFESIEKISMLRHAAPLLGEHTQSILQSELNYTNEQLHKFIHEKIMQ
;
A
#
# COMPACT_ATOMS: atom_id res chain seq x y z
N VAL A 1 -7.21 7.94 -15.00
CA VAL A 1 -6.25 7.18 -14.19
C VAL A 1 -6.72 5.74 -14.12
N VAL A 2 -5.85 4.80 -14.48
CA VAL A 2 -6.10 3.36 -14.41
C VAL A 2 -5.73 2.92 -12.99
N SER A 3 -6.52 2.03 -12.39
CA SER A 3 -6.31 1.58 -11.02
C SER A 3 -5.92 0.10 -10.93
N GLY A 4 -6.11 -0.68 -12.00
CA GLY A 4 -5.73 -2.08 -12.04
C GLY A 4 -6.29 -2.79 -13.27
N ILE A 5 -6.23 -4.13 -13.26
CA ILE A 5 -6.61 -4.96 -14.40
C ILE A 5 -8.11 -4.85 -14.75
N ASP A 6 -8.98 -4.64 -13.75
CA ASP A 6 -10.42 -4.53 -13.98
C ASP A 6 -10.79 -3.32 -14.85
N ASP A 7 -10.07 -2.20 -14.70
CA ASP A 7 -10.26 -1.03 -15.55
C ASP A 7 -9.94 -1.35 -17.03
N ILE A 8 -8.93 -2.19 -17.26
CA ILE A 8 -8.54 -2.64 -18.59
C ILE A 8 -9.63 -3.56 -19.16
N LYS A 9 -10.10 -4.54 -18.39
CA LYS A 9 -11.18 -5.47 -18.79
C LYS A 9 -12.49 -4.75 -19.07
N ASN A 10 -12.79 -3.69 -18.33
CA ASN A 10 -13.99 -2.87 -18.50
C ASN A 10 -13.86 -1.82 -19.61
N GLY A 11 -12.76 -1.79 -20.37
CA GLY A 11 -12.59 -0.93 -21.54
C GLY A 11 -12.36 0.55 -21.20
N LYS A 12 -11.82 0.87 -20.02
CA LYS A 12 -11.46 2.25 -19.64
C LYS A 12 -10.37 2.83 -20.55
N ILE A 13 -9.58 1.96 -21.18
CA ILE A 13 -8.53 2.29 -22.16
C ILE A 13 -8.91 1.64 -23.50
N PRO A 14 -8.79 2.34 -24.64
CA PRO A 14 -8.93 1.72 -25.95
C PRO A 14 -7.92 0.58 -26.14
N PHE A 15 -8.36 -0.56 -26.68
CA PHE A 15 -7.49 -1.74 -26.84
C PHE A 15 -6.20 -1.43 -27.62
N SER A 16 -6.27 -0.56 -28.65
CA SER A 16 -5.11 -0.13 -29.44
C SER A 16 -4.07 0.69 -28.69
N ARG A 17 -4.36 1.10 -27.45
CA ARG A 17 -3.44 1.83 -26.56
C ARG A 17 -2.94 0.97 -25.41
N ILE A 18 -3.22 -0.34 -25.44
CA ILE A 18 -2.66 -1.32 -24.51
C ILE A 18 -1.51 -2.01 -25.24
N GLY A 19 -0.29 -1.87 -24.74
CA GLY A 19 0.88 -2.57 -25.26
C GLY A 19 0.93 -4.00 -24.72
N ILE A 20 1.12 -4.99 -25.60
CA ILE A 20 1.38 -6.38 -25.20
C ILE A 20 2.53 -6.93 -26.06
N LEU A 21 3.48 -7.58 -25.39
CA LEU A 21 4.61 -8.26 -26.04
C LEU A 21 4.13 -9.53 -26.75
N VAL A 22 4.30 -9.60 -28.06
CA VAL A 22 3.85 -10.74 -28.87
C VAL A 22 4.71 -11.97 -28.59
N GLY A 23 4.07 -13.15 -28.50
CA GLY A 23 4.74 -14.42 -28.20
C GLY A 23 5.15 -14.58 -26.74
N SER A 24 4.59 -13.76 -25.84
CA SER A 24 4.82 -13.83 -24.40
C SER A 24 3.62 -14.43 -23.66
N ALA A 25 3.82 -14.85 -22.41
CA ALA A 25 2.73 -15.29 -21.54
C ALA A 25 1.67 -14.19 -21.32
N MET A 26 2.05 -12.92 -21.41
CA MET A 26 1.13 -11.78 -21.30
C MET A 26 0.19 -11.69 -22.51
N GLU A 27 0.63 -12.13 -23.69
CA GLU A 27 -0.25 -12.25 -24.86
C GLU A 27 -1.32 -13.30 -24.62
N ASP A 28 -0.94 -14.49 -24.14
CA ASP A 28 -1.90 -15.56 -23.86
C ASP A 28 -2.91 -15.14 -22.79
N TYR A 29 -2.44 -14.52 -21.70
CA TYR A 29 -3.30 -13.95 -20.66
C TYR A 29 -4.27 -12.90 -21.24
N TYR A 30 -3.77 -11.94 -22.00
CA TYR A 30 -4.61 -10.88 -22.57
C TYR A 30 -5.70 -11.46 -23.49
N LEU A 31 -5.31 -12.39 -24.36
CA LEU A 31 -6.25 -13.04 -25.26
C LEU A 31 -7.32 -13.80 -24.49
N GLN A 32 -6.95 -14.56 -23.46
CA GLN A 32 -7.91 -15.35 -22.71
C GLN A 32 -8.82 -14.49 -21.82
N GLU A 33 -8.25 -13.55 -21.06
CA GLU A 33 -8.92 -12.91 -19.93
C GLU A 33 -9.41 -11.48 -20.17
N VAL A 34 -8.91 -10.82 -21.23
CA VAL A 34 -9.22 -9.41 -21.52
C VAL A 34 -10.01 -9.28 -22.81
N SER A 35 -9.51 -9.85 -23.91
CA SER A 35 -10.08 -9.61 -25.24
C SER A 35 -10.92 -10.76 -25.81
N SER A 36 -11.10 -11.85 -25.05
CA SER A 36 -11.86 -13.03 -25.49
C SER A 36 -11.39 -13.61 -26.84
N GLY A 37 -10.06 -13.65 -27.03
CA GLY A 37 -9.37 -14.21 -28.19
C GLY A 37 -9.01 -13.20 -29.28
N SER A 38 -9.36 -11.92 -29.11
CA SER A 38 -9.12 -10.88 -30.11
C SER A 38 -7.73 -10.23 -29.97
N ARG A 39 -6.94 -10.23 -31.05
CA ARG A 39 -5.66 -9.49 -31.13
C ARG A 39 -5.91 -8.01 -31.49
N ASN A 40 -6.48 -7.24 -30.56
CA ASN A 40 -6.85 -5.83 -30.72
C ASN A 40 -5.93 -4.84 -29.97
N PHE A 41 -4.82 -5.33 -29.43
CA PHE A 41 -3.83 -4.56 -28.68
C PHE A 41 -2.71 -4.00 -29.56
N TYR A 42 -1.91 -3.08 -29.02
CA TYR A 42 -0.68 -2.60 -29.65
C TYR A 42 0.43 -3.65 -29.51
N SER A 43 0.83 -4.25 -30.63
CA SER A 43 1.86 -5.30 -30.66
C SER A 43 3.26 -4.73 -30.38
N LEU A 44 3.89 -5.22 -29.31
CA LEU A 44 5.27 -4.89 -28.96
C LEU A 44 6.20 -6.05 -29.33
N THR A 45 7.43 -5.71 -29.70
CA THR A 45 8.49 -6.68 -30.06
C THR A 45 9.53 -6.86 -28.96
N SER A 46 9.70 -5.86 -28.08
CA SER A 46 10.60 -5.95 -26.93
C SER A 46 10.04 -5.21 -25.72
N ILE A 47 10.55 -5.56 -24.53
CA ILE A 47 10.22 -4.89 -23.28
C ILE A 47 10.72 -3.43 -23.31
N THR A 48 11.88 -3.16 -23.91
CA THR A 48 12.40 -1.79 -24.04
C THR A 48 11.50 -0.93 -24.90
N GLU A 49 10.98 -1.48 -26.02
CA GLU A 49 9.98 -0.79 -26.84
C GLU A 49 8.75 -0.43 -26.02
N ALA A 50 8.30 -1.30 -25.11
CA ALA A 50 7.17 -1.02 -24.23
C ALA A 50 7.38 0.27 -23.44
N TYR A 51 8.54 0.42 -22.80
CA TYR A 51 8.88 1.62 -22.02
C TYR A 51 8.93 2.88 -22.88
N ASP A 52 9.56 2.82 -24.06
CA ASP A 52 9.62 3.96 -24.99
C ASP A 52 8.23 4.40 -25.46
N LYS A 53 7.35 3.43 -25.74
CA LYS A 53 5.97 3.71 -26.20
C LYS A 53 5.08 4.24 -25.07
N LEU A 54 5.30 3.81 -23.83
CA LEU A 54 4.64 4.37 -22.65
C LEU A 54 5.07 5.83 -22.42
N LEU A 55 6.38 6.09 -22.44
CA LEU A 55 6.92 7.44 -22.22
C LEU A 55 6.53 8.43 -23.32
N SER A 56 6.40 7.96 -24.56
CA SER A 56 5.95 8.79 -25.69
C SER A 56 4.42 8.93 -25.79
N GLY A 57 3.65 8.24 -24.94
CA GLY A 57 2.18 8.31 -24.90
C GLY A 57 1.48 7.61 -26.07
N VAL A 58 2.19 6.80 -26.85
CA VAL A 58 1.60 5.98 -27.93
C VAL A 58 0.66 4.94 -27.33
N ILE A 59 1.10 4.31 -26.25
CA ILE A 59 0.29 3.41 -25.42
C ILE A 59 0.12 4.03 -24.02
N ASP A 60 -1.01 3.74 -23.38
CA ASP A 60 -1.36 4.24 -22.05
C ASP A 60 -1.03 3.22 -20.94
N ALA A 61 -0.98 1.93 -21.30
CA ALA A 61 -0.70 0.85 -20.35
C ALA A 61 -0.03 -0.33 -21.06
N SER A 62 0.73 -1.12 -20.30
CA SER A 62 1.32 -2.38 -20.73
C SER A 62 1.15 -3.41 -19.60
N ILE A 63 0.88 -4.67 -19.95
CA ILE A 63 0.76 -5.77 -18.99
C ILE A 63 2.07 -6.56 -18.98
N MET A 64 2.70 -6.66 -17.81
CA MET A 64 4.07 -7.15 -17.66
C MET A 64 4.27 -7.80 -16.27
N ASP A 65 5.30 -8.63 -16.11
CA ASP A 65 5.65 -9.23 -14.82
C ASP A 65 6.13 -8.18 -13.81
N VAL A 66 5.70 -8.33 -12.55
CA VAL A 66 5.97 -7.37 -11.48
C VAL A 66 7.46 -7.16 -11.24
N GLY A 67 8.26 -8.23 -11.12
CA GLY A 67 9.68 -8.11 -10.78
C GLY A 67 10.50 -7.24 -11.74
N PRO A 68 10.54 -7.54 -13.06
CA PRO A 68 11.25 -6.71 -14.03
C PRO A 68 10.74 -5.27 -14.08
N VAL A 69 9.44 -5.04 -13.91
CA VAL A 69 8.86 -3.69 -13.91
C VAL A 69 9.22 -2.93 -12.65
N GLU A 70 9.09 -3.53 -11.46
CA GLU A 70 9.48 -2.95 -10.16
C GLU A 70 10.92 -2.47 -10.20
N TYR A 71 11.84 -3.30 -10.70
CA TYR A 71 13.23 -2.91 -10.88
C TYR A 71 13.37 -1.74 -11.85
N ALA A 72 12.75 -1.84 -13.03
CA ALA A 72 12.88 -0.87 -14.10
C ALA A 72 12.31 0.51 -13.73
N THR A 73 11.15 0.58 -13.07
CA THR A 73 10.54 1.86 -12.64
C THR A 73 11.28 2.50 -11.47
N THR A 74 11.92 1.69 -10.62
CA THR A 74 12.67 2.19 -9.45
C THR A 74 14.08 2.65 -9.80
N HIS A 75 14.67 2.15 -10.91
CA HIS A 75 16.07 2.43 -11.26
C HIS A 75 16.27 3.17 -12.59
N THR A 76 15.42 2.95 -13.59
CA THR A 76 15.69 3.42 -14.97
C THR A 76 14.60 4.34 -15.51
N TYR A 77 13.33 3.96 -15.32
CA TYR A 77 12.18 4.65 -15.90
C TYR A 77 11.33 5.30 -14.80
N CYS A 78 11.91 6.28 -14.10
CA CYS A 78 11.29 6.95 -12.95
C CYS A 78 9.93 7.63 -13.25
N ASN A 79 9.69 7.96 -14.52
CA ASN A 79 8.45 8.60 -14.97
C ASN A 79 7.30 7.60 -15.20
N LEU A 80 7.58 6.31 -15.07
CA LEU A 80 6.59 5.24 -15.19
C LEU A 80 6.26 4.71 -13.81
N THR A 81 4.99 4.34 -13.62
CA THR A 81 4.51 3.80 -12.36
C THR A 81 3.91 2.41 -12.58
N LEU A 82 4.19 1.51 -11.64
CA LEU A 82 3.49 0.25 -11.52
C LEU A 82 2.08 0.53 -10.95
N VAL A 83 1.05 -0.04 -11.56
CA VAL A 83 -0.36 0.24 -11.21
C VAL A 83 -1.12 -1.05 -10.99
N GLY A 84 -1.90 -1.08 -9.91
CA GLY A 84 -2.81 -2.18 -9.58
C GLY A 84 -2.19 -3.21 -8.65
N ALA A 85 -3.04 -4.14 -8.22
CA ALA A 85 -2.62 -5.32 -7.48
C ALA A 85 -2.24 -6.46 -8.44
N ASP A 86 -1.39 -7.34 -7.97
CA ASP A 86 -1.03 -8.58 -8.67
C ASP A 86 -2.31 -9.36 -9.00
N PHE A 87 -2.52 -9.64 -10.28
CA PHE A 87 -3.73 -10.28 -10.79
C PHE A 87 -3.49 -11.72 -11.29
N ASP A 88 -2.22 -12.13 -11.38
CA ASP A 88 -1.81 -13.49 -11.68
C ASP A 88 -0.72 -13.92 -10.70
N ALA A 89 -0.98 -14.98 -9.93
CA ALA A 89 -0.08 -15.48 -8.91
C ALA A 89 0.99 -16.41 -9.52
N SER A 90 1.66 -15.93 -10.57
CA SER A 90 2.75 -16.63 -11.21
C SER A 90 4.07 -16.38 -10.47
N ALA A 91 4.92 -17.40 -10.43
CA ALA A 91 6.22 -17.35 -9.76
C ALA A 91 7.35 -17.76 -10.72
N PHE A 92 8.51 -17.12 -10.56
CA PHE A 92 9.72 -17.53 -11.26
C PHE A 92 10.25 -18.85 -10.69
N GLY A 93 10.69 -19.74 -11.58
CA GLY A 93 11.24 -21.04 -11.23
C GLY A 93 12.55 -21.32 -11.97
N ILE A 94 13.42 -22.10 -11.34
CA ILE A 94 14.61 -22.65 -11.99
C ILE A 94 14.21 -23.98 -12.64
N VAL A 95 14.45 -24.11 -13.94
CA VAL A 95 14.14 -25.32 -14.70
C VAL A 95 15.40 -26.12 -15.02
N TYR A 96 15.30 -27.44 -14.94
CA TYR A 96 16.39 -28.38 -15.24
C TYR A 96 15.85 -29.61 -15.97
N GLN A 97 16.74 -30.37 -16.63
CA GLN A 97 16.35 -31.56 -17.36
C GLN A 97 15.78 -32.64 -16.43
N LYS A 98 14.77 -33.38 -16.93
CA LYS A 98 14.18 -34.48 -16.18
C LYS A 98 15.24 -35.56 -15.91
N GLY A 99 15.39 -35.92 -14.63
CA GLY A 99 16.37 -36.90 -14.19
C GLY A 99 17.75 -36.33 -13.85
N TRP A 100 17.91 -35.00 -13.81
CA TRP A 100 19.14 -34.38 -13.35
C TRP A 100 19.48 -34.79 -11.91
N ILE A 101 20.65 -35.41 -11.74
CA ILE A 101 21.06 -36.06 -10.48
C ILE A 101 21.19 -35.08 -9.31
N TYR A 102 21.40 -33.78 -9.59
CA TYR A 102 21.56 -32.74 -8.57
C TYR A 102 20.27 -32.00 -8.23
N ALA A 103 19.14 -32.33 -8.86
CA ALA A 103 17.86 -31.64 -8.64
C ALA A 103 17.50 -31.53 -7.14
N LYS A 104 17.58 -32.65 -6.42
CA LYS A 104 17.30 -32.70 -4.98
C LYS A 104 18.29 -31.88 -4.15
N GLU A 105 19.57 -31.88 -4.53
CA GLU A 105 20.60 -31.11 -3.83
C GLU A 105 20.38 -29.61 -4.04
N LEU A 106 20.02 -29.19 -5.25
CA LEU A 106 19.67 -27.80 -5.57
C LEU A 106 18.49 -27.32 -4.71
N ASP A 107 17.41 -28.09 -4.64
CA ASP A 107 16.20 -27.71 -3.90
C ASP A 107 16.49 -27.52 -2.41
N VAL A 108 17.25 -28.44 -1.81
CA VAL A 108 17.64 -28.36 -0.38
C VAL A 108 18.51 -27.14 -0.12
N ASN A 109 19.49 -26.86 -0.99
CA ASN A 109 20.36 -25.70 -0.84
C ASN A 109 19.58 -24.39 -1.03
N LEU A 110 18.64 -24.34 -1.99
CA LEU A 110 17.78 -23.18 -2.20
C LEU A 110 16.89 -22.90 -0.97
N LEU A 111 16.33 -23.94 -0.36
CA LEU A 111 15.56 -23.81 0.88
C LEU A 111 16.44 -23.27 2.01
N SER A 112 17.65 -23.79 2.15
CA SER A 112 18.61 -23.31 3.15
C SER A 112 18.95 -21.82 2.95
N LEU A 113 19.12 -21.35 1.71
CA LEU A 113 19.37 -19.93 1.41
C LEU A 113 18.17 -19.05 1.79
N ARG A 114 16.95 -19.55 1.60
CA ARG A 114 15.73 -18.86 2.03
C ARG A 114 15.63 -18.77 3.55
N GLU A 115 15.85 -19.88 4.26
CA GLU A 115 15.79 -19.95 5.73
C GLU A 115 16.86 -19.05 6.39
N GLN A 116 18.02 -18.92 5.76
CA GLN A 116 19.09 -18.03 6.21
C GLN A 116 18.86 -16.55 5.90
N GLY A 117 17.80 -16.20 5.14
CA GLY A 117 17.51 -14.82 4.76
C GLY A 117 18.41 -14.25 3.64
N VAL A 118 19.18 -15.09 2.96
CA VAL A 118 20.09 -14.66 1.88
C VAL A 118 19.28 -14.12 0.70
N LEU A 119 18.16 -14.77 0.35
CA LEU A 119 17.29 -14.30 -0.74
C LEU A 119 16.66 -12.94 -0.44
N ASP A 120 16.34 -12.67 0.83
CA ASP A 120 15.79 -11.39 1.28
C ASP A 120 16.86 -10.29 1.15
N THR A 121 18.08 -10.58 1.60
CA THR A 121 19.23 -9.69 1.44
C THR A 121 19.49 -9.34 -0.04
N LEU A 122 19.39 -10.34 -0.93
CA LEU A 122 19.50 -10.12 -2.37
C LEU A 122 18.35 -9.27 -2.91
N ARG A 123 17.11 -9.50 -2.46
CA ARG A 123 15.96 -8.66 -2.84
C ARG A 123 16.21 -7.21 -2.44
N THR A 124 16.53 -6.95 -1.18
CA THR A 124 16.84 -5.60 -0.70
C THR A 124 17.95 -4.96 -1.52
N LYS A 125 19.05 -5.67 -1.76
CA LYS A 125 20.19 -5.13 -2.51
C LYS A 125 19.83 -4.69 -3.94
N TRP A 126 19.00 -5.45 -4.63
CA TRP A 126 18.70 -5.20 -6.05
C TRP A 126 17.42 -4.38 -6.29
N PHE A 127 16.48 -4.39 -5.35
CA PHE A 127 15.18 -3.76 -5.53
C PHE A 127 14.96 -2.55 -4.62
N GLU A 128 15.66 -2.44 -3.49
CA GLU A 128 15.53 -1.28 -2.59
C GLU A 128 16.58 -0.21 -2.89
N GLY A 129 16.15 1.06 -2.88
CA GLY A 129 17.04 2.22 -2.96
C GLY A 129 17.46 2.64 -4.37
N GLY A 130 16.59 2.45 -5.37
CA GLY A 130 16.92 2.79 -6.75
C GLY A 130 17.21 4.27 -7.02
N ASP A 131 17.84 4.52 -8.16
CA ASP A 131 18.39 5.82 -8.56
C ASP A 131 17.32 6.88 -8.85
N CYS A 132 16.06 6.45 -8.98
CA CYS A 132 14.92 7.34 -8.99
C CYS A 132 14.78 7.94 -7.58
N SER A 133 15.49 9.06 -7.34
CA SER A 133 15.19 9.94 -6.21
C SER A 133 13.68 10.17 -6.22
N GLN A 134 13.01 9.89 -5.10
CA GLN A 134 11.60 10.18 -4.86
C GLN A 134 11.35 11.67 -5.14
N THR A 135 11.23 12.02 -6.42
CA THR A 135 11.05 13.39 -6.91
C THR A 135 9.57 13.73 -6.97
N ASP A 136 8.76 12.97 -6.24
CA ASP A 136 7.34 13.24 -6.00
C ASP A 136 6.96 13.10 -4.51
N ASP A 137 7.92 13.23 -3.58
CA ASP A 137 7.61 13.56 -2.17
C ASP A 137 7.54 15.08 -1.97
N SER A 138 6.80 15.79 -2.84
CA SER A 138 5.91 16.83 -2.32
C SER A 138 4.82 16.10 -1.54
N GLY A 139 5.16 15.69 -0.30
CA GLY A 139 4.37 14.76 0.50
C GLY A 139 2.89 15.01 0.34
N THR A 140 2.21 14.05 -0.28
CA THR A 140 0.79 14.02 -0.65
C THR A 140 0.03 15.20 -0.07
N ALA A 141 0.06 16.36 -0.75
CA ALA A 141 -0.72 17.51 -0.32
C ALA A 141 -2.16 17.03 -0.35
N MET A 142 -2.77 16.85 0.83
CA MET A 142 -4.15 16.37 0.92
C MET A 142 -5.01 17.30 0.07
N THR A 143 -5.55 16.80 -1.04
CA THR A 143 -6.36 17.60 -1.94
C THR A 143 -7.58 18.09 -1.18
N VAL A 144 -8.04 19.30 -1.49
CA VAL A 144 -9.20 19.92 -0.82
C VAL A 144 -10.45 19.04 -0.85
N GLU A 145 -10.55 18.12 -1.82
CA GLU A 145 -11.60 17.10 -1.92
C GLU A 145 -11.54 16.07 -0.78
N SER A 146 -10.34 15.61 -0.40
CA SER A 146 -10.15 14.71 0.74
C SER A 146 -10.47 15.38 2.09
N LEU A 147 -10.36 16.71 2.18
CA LEU A 147 -10.73 17.50 3.35
C LEU A 147 -12.18 18.00 3.33
N ALA A 148 -12.92 17.83 2.23
CA ALA A 148 -14.28 18.34 2.08
C ALA A 148 -15.24 17.77 3.14
N GLY A 149 -15.06 16.50 3.50
CA GLY A 149 -15.84 15.85 4.57
C GLY A 149 -15.66 16.53 5.93
N LEU A 150 -14.45 17.01 6.24
CA LEU A 150 -14.16 17.70 7.50
C LEU A 150 -14.83 19.08 7.54
N PHE A 151 -14.76 19.85 6.46
CA PHE A 151 -15.43 21.15 6.39
C PHE A 151 -16.95 21.03 6.48
N LEU A 152 -17.52 19.99 5.87
CA LEU A 152 -18.96 19.74 5.91
C LEU A 152 -19.43 19.39 7.34
N THR A 153 -18.69 18.56 8.07
CA THR A 153 -19.03 18.23 9.47
C THR A 153 -18.93 19.44 10.38
N PHE A 154 -17.86 20.24 10.29
CA PHE A 154 -17.74 21.48 11.05
C PHE A 154 -18.87 22.48 10.72
N GLY A 155 -19.24 22.61 9.45
CA GLY A 155 -20.35 23.46 9.02
C GLY A 155 -21.69 23.05 9.65
N VAL A 156 -22.02 21.75 9.61
CA VAL A 156 -23.26 21.22 10.19
C VAL A 156 -23.31 21.43 11.71
N ILE A 157 -22.21 21.13 12.42
CA ILE A 157 -22.12 21.32 13.87
C ILE A 157 -22.27 22.80 14.25
N SER A 158 -21.66 23.71 13.47
CA SER A 158 -21.75 25.15 13.70
C SER A 158 -23.19 25.66 13.54
N ILE A 159 -23.89 25.23 12.49
CA ILE A 159 -25.28 25.62 12.24
C ILE A 159 -26.21 25.07 13.34
N LEU A 160 -26.05 23.81 13.73
CA LEU A 160 -26.81 23.20 14.83
C LEU A 160 -26.61 23.96 16.15
N SER A 161 -25.36 24.35 16.46
CA SER A 161 -25.04 25.13 17.66
C SER A 161 -25.72 26.50 17.67
N LEU A 162 -25.70 27.20 16.53
CA LEU A 162 -26.37 28.50 16.39
C LEU A 162 -27.89 28.38 16.52
N LEU A 163 -28.49 27.34 15.92
CA LEU A 163 -29.93 27.09 16.02
C LEU A 163 -30.36 26.80 17.46
N LEU A 164 -29.61 25.96 18.19
CA LEU A 164 -29.85 25.69 19.61
C LEU A 164 -29.72 26.96 20.44
N PHE A 165 -28.69 27.78 20.21
CA PHE A 165 -28.50 29.03 20.93
C PHE A 165 -29.67 30.00 20.74
N VAL A 166 -30.12 30.18 19.49
CA VAL A 166 -31.28 31.04 19.18
C VAL A 166 -32.57 30.47 19.77
N TRP A 167 -32.74 29.15 19.73
CA TRP A 167 -33.90 28.47 20.28
C TRP A 167 -33.97 28.61 21.80
N LEU A 168 -32.87 28.39 22.52
CA LEU A 168 -32.78 28.59 23.97
C LEU A 168 -33.04 30.05 24.35
N LYS A 169 -32.43 31.02 23.65
CA LYS A 169 -32.70 32.45 23.88
C LYS A 169 -34.18 32.79 23.62
N ARG A 170 -34.78 32.26 22.56
CA ARG A 170 -36.21 32.45 22.28
C ARG A 170 -37.10 31.76 23.32
N SER A 171 -36.74 30.58 23.82
CA SER A 171 -37.49 29.91 24.89
C SER A 171 -37.43 30.74 26.16
N VAL A 172 -36.25 31.18 26.59
CA VAL A 172 -36.09 32.03 27.77
C VAL A 172 -36.87 33.34 27.64
N ILE A 173 -36.83 34.00 26.48
CA ILE A 173 -37.61 35.23 26.26
C ILE A 173 -39.12 34.94 26.23
N LYS A 174 -39.56 33.86 25.57
CA LYS A 174 -40.97 33.46 25.56
C LYS A 174 -41.45 33.07 26.95
N ASP A 175 -40.65 32.35 27.73
CA ASP A 175 -40.95 31.93 29.10
C ASP A 175 -40.94 33.13 30.04
N TYR A 176 -40.06 34.11 29.82
CA TYR A 176 -40.07 35.41 30.50
C TYR A 176 -41.38 36.18 30.21
N PHE A 177 -41.77 36.31 28.94
CA PHE A 177 -43.01 37.01 28.55
C PHE A 177 -44.28 36.23 28.96
N LYS A 178 -44.28 34.89 28.89
CA LYS A 178 -45.38 34.02 29.33
C LYS A 178 -45.54 34.05 30.86
N SER A 179 -44.44 34.11 31.61
CA SER A 179 -44.45 34.32 33.07
C SER A 179 -44.98 35.70 33.45
N ARG A 180 -44.66 36.74 32.66
CA ARG A 180 -45.25 38.09 32.83
C ARG A 180 -46.76 38.12 32.54
N LYS A 181 -47.25 37.32 31.59
CA LYS A 181 -48.69 37.18 31.29
C LYS A 181 -49.43 36.34 32.34
N ARG A 182 -48.82 35.28 32.88
CA ARG A 182 -49.37 34.46 33.99
C ARG A 182 -49.41 35.21 35.34
N ARG A 183 -48.51 36.17 35.61
CA ARG A 183 -48.56 37.02 36.81
C ARG A 183 -49.78 37.97 36.88
N ARG A 184 -50.56 38.14 35.80
CA ARG A 184 -51.87 38.83 35.85
C ARG A 184 -53.06 37.89 36.10
N THR A 185 -52.88 36.58 36.05
CA THR A 185 -53.97 35.59 36.19
C THR A 185 -53.80 34.69 37.42
N LEU A 186 -52.63 34.71 38.07
CA LEU A 186 -52.33 33.99 39.32
C LEU A 186 -52.10 34.97 40.48
N VAL A 187 -53.05 35.87 40.71
CA VAL A 187 -53.21 36.59 42.00
C VAL A 187 -54.44 36.07 42.77
N ILE A 188 -55.17 35.09 42.20
CA ILE A 188 -56.22 34.36 42.88
C ILE A 188 -55.75 32.91 42.99
N THR A 189 -55.85 32.37 44.20
CA THR A 189 -55.42 31.02 44.60
C THR A 189 -53.95 30.89 45.00
N GLN A 190 -53.61 31.52 46.13
CA GLN A 190 -52.66 30.90 47.06
C GLN A 190 -53.28 29.62 47.62
N ASN A 191 -52.46 28.57 47.74
CA ASN A 191 -52.48 27.48 48.75
C ASN A 191 -52.28 26.12 48.10
N THR A 192 -51.03 25.65 48.03
CA THR A 192 -50.56 24.35 48.55
C THR A 192 -49.06 24.22 48.29
N MET A 193 -48.32 23.87 49.34
CA MET A 193 -46.88 23.58 49.30
C MET A 193 -46.57 22.43 48.34
N LYS A 194 -45.46 22.52 47.60
CA LYS A 194 -44.56 21.37 47.41
C LYS A 194 -43.17 21.88 47.01
N GLU A 195 -42.18 21.50 47.81
CA GLU A 195 -40.76 21.58 47.51
C GLU A 195 -40.46 20.57 46.39
N GLU A 196 -39.88 21.04 45.28
CA GLU A 196 -39.40 20.17 44.20
C GLU A 196 -38.03 20.65 43.71
N HIS A 197 -37.08 19.74 43.82
CA HIS A 197 -35.67 19.85 43.48
C HIS A 197 -35.49 20.12 41.97
N PRO A 198 -34.54 20.97 41.52
CA PRO A 198 -34.35 21.18 40.09
C PRO A 198 -33.74 19.92 39.47
N GLN A 199 -34.51 19.24 38.62
CA GLN A 199 -34.04 18.11 37.84
C GLN A 199 -33.14 18.63 36.70
N GLU A 200 -31.86 18.27 36.75
CA GLU A 200 -30.88 18.56 35.70
C GLU A 200 -31.32 17.97 34.35
N THR A 201 -31.19 18.75 33.28
CA THR A 201 -31.47 18.32 31.92
C THR A 201 -30.38 17.39 31.39
N VAL A 202 -30.77 16.33 30.69
CA VAL A 202 -29.89 15.32 30.04
C VAL A 202 -28.75 15.93 29.20
N ALA A 203 -28.94 17.13 28.67
CA ALA A 203 -27.93 17.87 27.92
C ALA A 203 -26.76 18.37 28.80
N GLU A 204 -27.02 18.78 30.04
CA GLU A 204 -25.97 19.20 31.00
C GLU A 204 -25.17 17.98 31.47
N GLN A 205 -25.84 16.83 31.64
CA GLN A 205 -25.21 15.57 32.02
C GLN A 205 -24.26 15.04 30.93
N PHE A 206 -24.66 15.15 29.65
CA PHE A 206 -23.81 14.77 28.52
C PHE A 206 -22.60 15.69 28.33
N VAL A 207 -22.75 16.99 28.55
CA VAL A 207 -21.65 17.96 28.44
C VAL A 207 -20.64 17.77 29.59
N HIS A 208 -21.11 17.48 30.81
CA HIS A 208 -20.21 17.17 31.93
C HIS A 208 -19.45 15.85 31.71
N LEU A 209 -20.13 14.80 31.23
CA LEU A 209 -19.51 13.52 30.87
C LEU A 209 -18.49 13.62 29.72
N PHE A 210 -18.71 14.53 28.77
CA PHE A 210 -17.85 14.70 27.60
C PHE A 210 -16.59 15.55 27.90
N MET A 211 -16.68 16.48 28.87
CA MET A 211 -15.58 17.40 29.21
C MET A 211 -14.62 16.86 30.29
N GLU A 212 -14.93 15.71 30.91
CA GLU A 212 -14.17 15.16 32.04
C GLU A 212 -13.02 14.23 31.62
N LYS A 213 -13.02 13.72 30.38
CA LYS A 213 -11.97 12.78 29.91
C LYS A 213 -10.91 13.46 29.07
N SER A 214 -9.64 13.18 29.40
CA SER A 214 -8.50 13.70 28.65
C SER A 214 -8.37 13.04 27.28
N LEU A 215 -7.77 13.78 26.33
CA LEU A 215 -7.55 13.38 24.93
C LEU A 215 -6.89 11.99 24.76
N THR A 216 -6.13 11.54 25.77
CA THR A 216 -5.43 10.24 25.78
C THR A 216 -6.36 9.05 26.00
N GLU A 217 -7.44 9.20 26.76
CA GLU A 217 -8.41 8.10 26.99
C GLU A 217 -9.32 7.88 25.78
N TRP A 218 -9.59 8.93 25.01
CA TRP A 218 -10.33 8.80 23.75
C TRP A 218 -9.51 8.07 22.69
N LEU A 219 -8.21 8.30 22.62
CA LEU A 219 -7.29 7.57 21.73
C LEU A 219 -7.34 6.06 21.98
N GLU A 220 -7.35 5.62 23.24
CA GLU A 220 -7.46 4.20 23.58
C GLU A 220 -8.81 3.58 23.16
N LEU A 221 -9.91 4.31 23.31
CA LEU A 221 -11.25 3.82 22.93
C LEU A 221 -11.40 3.68 21.41
N PHE A 222 -10.83 4.60 20.63
CA PHE A 222 -10.85 4.51 19.16
C PHE A 222 -9.94 3.39 18.65
N GLN A 223 -8.78 3.20 19.28
CA GLN A 223 -7.85 2.12 18.96
C GLN A 223 -8.43 0.72 19.28
N LYS A 224 -9.30 0.63 20.29
CA LYS A 224 -10.03 -0.60 20.65
C LYS A 224 -11.15 -0.97 19.68
N SER A 225 -11.67 -0.03 18.89
CA SER A 225 -12.74 -0.28 17.91
C SER A 225 -12.22 -0.75 16.54
N ASN A 226 -10.95 -0.48 16.23
CA ASN A 226 -10.31 -0.92 14.99
C ASN A 226 -9.66 -2.30 15.18
N LYS A 227 -10.45 -3.37 15.06
CA LYS A 227 -9.90 -4.68 14.68
C LYS A 227 -9.46 -4.61 13.21
N LEU A 228 -8.24 -4.14 12.97
CA LEU A 228 -7.50 -4.37 11.73
C LEU A 228 -6.49 -5.49 11.98
N PRO A 229 -6.41 -6.52 11.12
CA PRO A 229 -5.56 -7.68 11.36
C PRO A 229 -4.12 -7.35 10.95
N TYR A 230 -3.25 -7.13 11.92
CA TYR A 230 -1.83 -7.41 11.74
C TYR A 230 -1.49 -8.58 12.67
N GLY A 231 -1.21 -9.73 12.05
CA GLY A 231 -0.62 -10.89 12.71
C GLY A 231 0.86 -10.66 13.04
N PRO A 232 1.49 -11.52 13.85
CA PRO A 232 2.75 -11.25 14.52
C PRO A 232 3.95 -11.43 13.57
N ILE A 233 4.90 -10.51 13.63
CA ILE A 233 6.23 -10.69 13.06
C ILE A 233 7.24 -10.64 14.21
N ASN A 234 7.97 -11.75 14.35
CA ASN A 234 9.18 -11.99 15.15
C ASN A 234 9.00 -12.37 16.62
N ASP A 235 8.98 -13.67 16.87
CA ASP A 235 9.61 -14.29 18.04
C ASP A 235 10.13 -15.70 17.66
N MET A 236 11.23 -15.75 16.91
CA MET A 236 12.09 -16.93 16.85
C MET A 236 13.54 -16.51 17.05
N LYS A 237 14.11 -16.94 18.18
CA LYS A 237 15.52 -16.75 18.52
C LYS A 237 16.34 -17.83 17.81
N GLY A 238 16.76 -17.53 16.58
CA GLY A 238 17.78 -18.31 15.88
C GLY A 238 19.18 -18.08 16.47
N PRO A 239 20.14 -18.97 16.23
CA PRO A 239 21.49 -18.82 16.75
C PRO A 239 22.15 -17.55 16.20
N SER A 240 22.78 -16.79 17.10
CA SER A 240 23.55 -15.59 16.75
C SER A 240 24.79 -15.98 15.94
N VAL A 241 24.89 -15.49 14.71
CA VAL A 241 26.13 -15.55 13.92
C VAL A 241 26.72 -14.14 13.85
N SER A 242 28.05 -14.06 13.97
CA SER A 242 28.83 -12.83 14.19
C SER A 242 28.74 -11.83 13.03
N PHE A 243 28.42 -10.58 13.39
CA PHE A 243 28.26 -9.42 12.54
C PHE A 243 29.61 -8.73 12.23
N GLU A 244 30.34 -9.17 11.19
CA GLU A 244 31.53 -8.42 10.73
C GLU A 244 31.58 -8.19 9.21
N SER A 245 30.48 -8.44 8.48
CA SER A 245 30.44 -8.27 7.02
C SER A 245 29.44 -7.23 6.51
N ILE A 246 28.64 -6.61 7.38
CA ILE A 246 27.55 -5.70 6.99
C ILE A 246 28.05 -4.35 6.45
N GLU A 247 29.23 -3.89 6.86
CA GLU A 247 29.75 -2.57 6.43
C GLU A 247 30.21 -2.56 4.95
N LYS A 248 30.49 -3.73 4.37
CA LYS A 248 30.93 -3.85 2.96
C LYS A 248 29.79 -3.90 1.95
N ILE A 249 28.55 -4.12 2.39
CA ILE A 249 27.37 -4.30 1.52
C ILE A 249 26.96 -2.96 0.85
N SER A 250 27.30 -1.83 1.45
CA SER A 250 26.92 -0.49 0.95
C SER A 250 27.74 0.04 -0.24
N MET A 251 28.82 -0.64 -0.63
CA MET A 251 29.82 -0.11 -1.58
C MET A 251 29.76 -0.65 -3.02
N LEU A 252 28.83 -1.54 -3.36
CA LEU A 252 28.71 -2.07 -4.73
C LEU A 252 27.35 -1.73 -5.36
N ARG A 253 27.09 -0.43 -5.50
CA ARG A 253 25.96 0.15 -6.25
C ARG A 253 26.35 0.37 -7.73
N HIS A 254 26.32 -0.69 -8.53
CA HIS A 254 26.36 -0.57 -10.00
C HIS A 254 25.23 -1.40 -10.59
N ALA A 255 24.64 -0.90 -11.68
CA ALA A 255 23.55 -1.54 -12.41
C ALA A 255 23.88 -3.00 -12.79
N ALA A 256 22.89 -3.88 -12.76
CA ALA A 256 23.06 -5.30 -13.04
C ALA A 256 23.47 -5.53 -14.51
N PRO A 257 24.64 -6.12 -14.81
CA PRO A 257 25.04 -6.51 -16.17
C PRO A 257 24.43 -7.88 -16.57
N LEU A 258 24.48 -8.19 -17.88
CA LEU A 258 23.84 -9.36 -18.51
C LEU A 258 24.23 -10.73 -17.89
N LEU A 259 23.27 -11.67 -17.95
CA LEU A 259 23.32 -13.01 -17.36
C LEU A 259 24.58 -13.81 -17.80
N GLY A 260 25.47 -14.12 -16.85
CA GLY A 260 26.67 -14.95 -17.08
C GLY A 260 27.86 -14.52 -16.21
N GLU A 261 28.39 -13.30 -16.41
CA GLU A 261 29.47 -12.77 -15.56
C GLU A 261 28.98 -12.43 -14.14
N HIS A 262 27.69 -12.10 -14.02
CA HIS A 262 27.04 -11.77 -12.75
C HIS A 262 26.98 -12.95 -11.76
N THR A 263 26.87 -14.18 -12.25
CA THR A 263 26.75 -15.36 -11.39
C THR A 263 28.03 -15.62 -10.61
N GLN A 264 29.19 -15.43 -11.26
CA GLN A 264 30.49 -15.57 -10.62
C GLN A 264 30.74 -14.47 -9.59
N SER A 265 30.41 -13.20 -9.89
CA SER A 265 30.57 -12.11 -8.93
C SER A 265 29.68 -12.30 -7.70
N ILE A 266 28.41 -12.69 -7.87
CA ILE A 266 27.51 -13.00 -6.75
C ILE A 266 28.06 -14.16 -5.90
N LEU A 267 28.47 -15.26 -6.53
CA LEU A 267 28.96 -16.44 -5.81
C LEU A 267 30.19 -16.10 -4.96
N GLN A 268 31.06 -15.23 -5.47
CA GLN A 268 32.27 -14.80 -4.76
C GLN A 268 31.99 -13.73 -3.71
N SER A 269 31.21 -12.69 -4.02
CA SER A 269 31.02 -11.54 -3.13
C SER A 269 30.00 -11.80 -2.02
N GLU A 270 28.96 -12.57 -2.31
CA GLU A 270 27.82 -12.76 -1.39
C GLU A 270 27.84 -14.13 -0.71
N LEU A 271 28.28 -15.16 -1.43
CA LEU A 271 28.32 -16.54 -0.92
C LEU A 271 29.74 -16.98 -0.53
N ASN A 272 30.72 -16.09 -0.65
CA ASN A 272 32.11 -16.27 -0.25
C ASN A 272 32.78 -17.52 -0.88
N TYR A 273 32.38 -17.89 -2.10
CA TYR A 273 33.00 -18.98 -2.84
C TYR A 273 34.42 -18.58 -3.26
N THR A 274 35.39 -19.45 -3.01
CA THR A 274 36.75 -19.25 -3.49
C THR A 274 36.84 -19.51 -5.00
N ASN A 275 37.85 -18.92 -5.65
CA ASN A 275 38.12 -19.17 -7.07
C ASN A 275 38.28 -20.68 -7.38
N GLU A 276 38.84 -21.44 -6.45
CA GLU A 276 39.04 -22.88 -6.59
C GLU A 276 37.71 -23.67 -6.49
N GLN A 277 36.84 -23.29 -5.55
CA GLN A 277 35.49 -23.86 -5.43
C GLN A 277 34.63 -23.55 -6.66
N LEU A 278 34.73 -22.34 -7.19
CA LEU A 278 33.99 -21.93 -8.38
C LEU A 278 34.46 -22.67 -9.63
N HIS A 279 35.78 -22.79 -9.81
CA HIS A 279 36.36 -23.53 -10.93
C HIS A 279 35.96 -25.01 -10.90
N LYS A 280 35.96 -25.63 -9.71
CA LYS A 280 35.48 -27.01 -9.51
C LYS A 280 33.98 -27.15 -9.79
N PHE A 281 33.17 -26.21 -9.33
CA PHE A 281 31.71 -26.19 -9.57
C PHE A 281 31.37 -26.11 -11.06
N ILE A 282 32.01 -25.21 -11.81
CA ILE A 282 31.77 -25.02 -13.25
C ILE A 282 32.20 -26.27 -14.04
N HIS A 283 33.37 -26.84 -13.74
CA HIS A 283 33.92 -27.97 -14.49
C HIS A 283 33.32 -29.34 -14.13
N GLU A 284 32.94 -29.58 -12.87
CA GLU A 284 32.42 -30.89 -12.45
C GLU A 284 30.89 -31.02 -12.50
N LYS A 285 30.13 -29.95 -12.25
CA LYS A 285 28.67 -30.03 -12.06
C LYS A 285 27.80 -29.42 -13.16
N ILE A 286 28.34 -28.52 -13.99
CA ILE A 286 27.57 -27.82 -15.05
C ILE A 286 27.88 -28.38 -16.45
N MET A 287 29.12 -28.84 -16.69
CA MET A 287 29.58 -29.32 -18.00
C MET A 287 29.51 -30.85 -18.20
N GLN A 288 29.01 -31.60 -17.21
CA GLN A 288 28.65 -33.03 -17.31
C GLN A 288 27.13 -33.20 -17.36
#